data_AF-A0A1Y3PIP9-F1
#
_entry.id   AF-A0A1Y3PIP9-F1
#
_cell.length_a   1.000
_cell.length_b   1.000
_cell.length_c   1.000
_cell.angle_alpha   90.00
_cell.angle_beta   90.00
_cell.angle_gamma   90.00
#
_symmetry.space_group_name_H-M   'P 1'
#
loop_
_entity.id
_entity.type
_entity.pdbx_description
1 polymer ?
#
loop_
_entity_poly.entity_id
_entity_poly.type
_entity_poly.pdbx_seq_one_letter_code
_entity_poly.pdbx_strand_id
1 'polypeptide(L)'
;MRRRHVLKDTQARREEKARKRQKGFTLIEMLAVVIILVIVAAIGFVVVNSQIERSRQNTDQANVRTVADAVQRYIMDKSTAPGGIKDLVDGGYLAKGPQDPWNDTGHDDEYTDNDNLNDYITISGSPNVSITSKHGATVTLKGAVPATGGGTGSGK
;
A
#
# COMPACT_ATOMS: atom_id res chain seq x y z
N MET A 1 2.82 71.92 -58.37
CA MET A 1 2.07 70.85 -57.69
C MET A 1 3.06 69.97 -56.91
N ARG A 2 3.36 70.24 -55.63
CA ARG A 2 2.80 69.54 -54.43
C ARG A 2 2.49 68.05 -54.65
N ARG A 3 3.34 67.13 -54.16
CA ARG A 3 3.17 66.44 -52.85
C ARG A 3 4.11 65.22 -52.70
N ARG A 4 4.90 65.29 -51.62
CA ARG A 4 5.20 64.24 -50.63
C ARG A 4 5.92 62.98 -51.11
N HIS A 5 7.25 63.08 -51.03
CA HIS A 5 8.15 61.95 -50.83
C HIS A 5 8.53 61.90 -49.33
N VAL A 6 7.64 61.38 -48.47
CA VAL A 6 7.93 61.24 -47.02
C VAL A 6 7.08 60.12 -46.42
N LEU A 7 7.43 58.83 -46.53
CA LEU A 7 6.79 57.77 -45.70
C LEU A 7 7.61 56.46 -45.50
N LYS A 8 8.83 56.31 -46.02
CA LYS A 8 9.53 54.99 -45.93
C LYS A 8 10.57 54.86 -44.80
N ASP A 9 11.05 55.95 -44.20
CA ASP A 9 12.19 55.87 -43.26
C ASP A 9 11.82 55.59 -41.80
N THR A 10 10.54 55.75 -41.42
CA THR A 10 10.07 55.52 -40.04
C THR A 10 9.83 54.06 -39.71
N GLN A 11 9.65 53.17 -40.69
CA GLN A 11 9.40 51.74 -40.44
C GLN A 11 10.69 50.94 -40.27
N ALA A 12 11.77 51.25 -41.00
CA ALA A 12 13.04 50.54 -40.92
C ALA A 12 13.71 50.62 -39.53
N ARG A 13 13.58 51.75 -38.83
CA ARG A 13 14.18 51.93 -37.48
C ARG A 13 13.43 51.19 -36.37
N ARG A 14 12.17 50.79 -36.58
CA ARG A 14 11.38 50.04 -35.57
C ARG A 14 11.74 48.55 -35.57
N GLU A 15 12.01 47.96 -36.73
CA GLU A 15 12.44 46.56 -36.83
C GLU A 15 13.86 46.32 -36.28
N GLU A 16 14.76 47.30 -36.43
CA GLU A 16 16.12 47.22 -35.89
C GLU A 16 16.14 47.26 -34.34
N LYS A 17 15.20 47.97 -33.72
CA LYS A 17 15.04 47.99 -32.26
C LYS A 17 14.40 46.72 -31.70
N ALA A 18 13.57 46.02 -32.48
CA ALA A 18 12.94 44.76 -32.07
C ALA A 18 13.95 43.60 -32.01
N ARG A 19 14.95 43.58 -32.91
CA ARG A 19 16.01 42.54 -32.94
C ARG A 19 17.03 42.67 -31.80
N LYS A 20 17.22 43.85 -31.19
CA LYS A 20 18.19 44.09 -30.11
C LYS A 20 17.71 43.70 -28.70
N ARG A 21 16.53 43.08 -28.55
CA ARG A 21 15.92 42.77 -27.25
C ARG A 21 15.61 41.30 -26.99
N GLN A 22 16.15 40.39 -27.78
CA GLN A 22 16.13 38.96 -27.44
C GLN A 22 17.27 38.68 -26.46
N LYS A 23 17.04 38.93 -25.16
CA LYS A 23 17.89 38.37 -24.11
C LYS A 23 17.61 36.87 -24.09
N GLY A 24 18.50 36.10 -24.70
CA GLY A 24 18.42 34.64 -24.72
C GLY A 24 18.62 34.06 -23.33
N PHE A 25 17.95 32.94 -23.07
CA PHE A 25 18.12 32.12 -21.88
C PHE A 25 19.60 31.74 -21.72
N THR A 26 20.16 31.90 -20.53
CA THR A 26 21.58 31.59 -20.32
C THR A 26 21.75 30.12 -19.95
N LEU A 27 22.85 29.49 -20.38
CA LEU A 27 23.12 28.08 -20.04
C LEU A 27 23.20 27.85 -18.52
N ILE A 28 23.72 28.84 -17.79
CA ILE A 28 23.81 28.79 -16.32
C ILE A 28 22.44 28.72 -15.65
N GLU A 29 21.41 29.30 -16.29
CA GLU A 29 20.05 29.35 -15.79
C GLU A 29 19.38 27.98 -15.93
N MET A 30 19.63 27.28 -17.04
CA MET A 30 19.23 25.87 -17.19
C MET A 30 20.01 24.93 -16.27
N LEU A 31 21.30 25.21 -16.05
CA LEU A 31 22.15 24.43 -15.14
C LEU A 31 21.64 24.50 -13.69
N ALA A 32 21.31 25.69 -13.20
CA ALA A 32 20.78 25.87 -11.85
C ALA A 32 19.47 25.09 -11.62
N VAL A 33 18.58 25.04 -12.62
CA VAL A 33 17.31 24.31 -12.52
C VAL A 33 17.54 22.80 -12.43
N VAL A 34 18.38 22.23 -13.28
CA VAL A 34 18.65 20.79 -13.26
C VAL A 34 19.33 20.37 -11.96
N ILE A 35 20.22 21.20 -11.42
CA ILE A 35 20.84 20.96 -10.10
C ILE A 35 19.78 20.87 -9.01
N ILE A 36 18.84 21.82 -8.97
CA ILE A 36 17.76 21.82 -7.98
C ILE A 36 16.85 20.58 -8.16
N LEU A 37 16.53 20.19 -9.41
CA LEU A 37 15.72 19.00 -9.69
C LEU A 37 16.39 17.72 -9.19
N VAL A 38 17.71 17.57 -9.37
CA VAL A 38 18.46 16.41 -8.87
C VAL A 38 18.42 16.34 -7.34
N ILE A 39 18.58 17.48 -6.65
CA ILE A 39 18.52 17.53 -5.17
C ILE A 39 17.12 17.13 -4.67
N VAL A 40 16.06 17.69 -5.27
CA VAL A 40 14.68 17.37 -4.88
C VAL A 40 14.34 15.91 -5.17
N ALA A 41 14.74 15.39 -6.33
CA ALA A 41 14.51 13.99 -6.69
C ALA A 41 15.21 13.02 -5.72
N ALA A 42 16.45 13.33 -5.32
CA ALA A 42 17.20 12.51 -4.38
C ALA A 42 16.52 12.41 -3.00
N ILE A 43 16.04 13.53 -2.45
CA ILE A 43 15.32 13.54 -1.16
C ILE A 43 13.95 12.87 -1.31
N GLY A 44 13.25 13.14 -2.40
CA GLY A 44 11.93 12.58 -2.69
C GLY A 44 11.91 11.05 -2.66
N PHE A 45 12.93 10.40 -3.25
CA PHE A 45 13.02 8.94 -3.29
C PHE A 45 13.12 8.30 -1.90
N VAL A 46 13.95 8.84 -1.01
CA VAL A 46 14.15 8.26 0.34
C VAL A 46 12.88 8.35 1.18
N VAL A 47 12.16 9.47 1.11
CA VAL A 47 10.94 9.67 1.89
C VAL A 47 9.84 8.70 1.44
N VAL A 48 9.63 8.53 0.13
CA VAL A 48 8.57 7.66 -0.41
C VAL A 48 8.75 6.20 0.04
N ASN A 49 9.97 5.67 -0.02
CA ASN A 49 10.24 4.29 0.40
C ASN A 49 9.88 4.06 1.88
N SER A 50 10.22 5.01 2.76
CA SER A 50 9.89 4.91 4.19
C SER A 50 8.39 4.94 4.47
N GLN A 51 7.63 5.69 3.65
CA GLN A 51 6.18 5.81 3.79
C GLN A 51 5.46 4.55 3.29
N ILE A 52 5.93 3.95 2.19
CA ILE A 52 5.42 2.68 1.67
C ILE A 52 5.58 1.58 2.73
N GLU A 53 6.78 1.49 3.33
CA GLU A 53 7.06 0.47 4.34
C GLU A 53 6.15 0.61 5.58
N ARG A 54 5.92 1.83 6.06
CA ARG A 54 4.95 2.10 7.14
C ARG A 54 3.52 1.72 6.73
N SER A 55 3.12 2.02 5.50
CA SER A 55 1.81 1.64 4.99
C SER A 55 1.62 0.12 4.96
N ARG A 56 2.66 -0.62 4.58
CA ARG A 56 2.66 -2.09 4.59
C ARG A 56 2.51 -2.65 6.01
N GLN A 57 3.31 -2.17 6.95
CA GLN A 57 3.22 -2.57 8.37
C GLN A 57 1.85 -2.26 8.99
N ASN A 58 1.27 -1.11 8.66
CA ASN A 58 -0.07 -0.76 9.12
C ASN A 58 -1.14 -1.70 8.54
N THR A 59 -1.01 -2.05 7.26
CA THR A 59 -1.92 -2.99 6.59
C THR A 59 -1.79 -4.38 7.19
N ASP A 60 -0.57 -4.83 7.49
CA ASP A 60 -0.30 -6.13 8.12
C ASP A 60 -0.97 -6.23 9.50
N GLN A 61 -0.81 -5.20 10.32
CA GLN A 61 -1.49 -5.13 11.62
C GLN A 61 -3.02 -5.10 11.48
N ALA A 62 -3.56 -4.40 10.47
CA ALA A 62 -4.99 -4.35 10.23
C ALA A 62 -5.55 -5.70 9.76
N ASN A 63 -4.81 -6.42 8.92
CA ASN A 63 -5.16 -7.76 8.46
C ASN A 63 -5.25 -8.75 9.61
N VAL A 64 -4.24 -8.81 10.48
CA VAL A 64 -4.24 -9.69 11.66
C VAL A 64 -5.41 -9.37 12.59
N ARG A 65 -5.74 -8.10 12.81
CA ARG A 65 -6.92 -7.71 13.61
C ARG A 65 -8.23 -8.14 12.97
N THR A 66 -8.37 -7.95 11.66
CA THR A 66 -9.56 -8.37 10.91
C THR A 66 -9.77 -9.89 10.99
N VAL A 67 -8.68 -10.66 10.87
CA VAL A 67 -8.72 -12.11 11.06
C VAL A 67 -9.04 -12.46 12.51
N ALA A 68 -8.45 -11.78 13.50
CA ALA A 68 -8.74 -12.03 14.90
C ALA A 68 -10.23 -11.85 15.23
N ASP A 69 -10.88 -10.80 14.70
CA ASP A 69 -12.32 -10.58 14.85
C ASP A 69 -13.13 -11.71 14.19
N ALA A 70 -12.72 -12.19 13.01
CA ALA A 70 -13.34 -13.32 12.34
C ALA A 70 -13.18 -14.64 13.12
N VAL A 71 -11.98 -14.90 13.66
CA VAL A 71 -11.69 -16.03 14.54
C VAL A 71 -12.54 -15.98 15.79
N GLN A 72 -12.68 -14.81 16.42
CA GLN A 72 -13.52 -14.66 17.59
C GLN A 72 -14.98 -14.99 17.29
N ARG A 73 -15.53 -14.54 16.16
CA ARG A 73 -16.89 -14.91 15.71
C ARG A 73 -17.02 -16.42 15.47
N TYR A 74 -16.06 -17.02 14.78
CA TYR A 74 -16.03 -18.46 14.53
C TYR A 74 -16.04 -19.27 15.85
N ILE A 75 -15.24 -18.85 16.83
CA ILE A 75 -15.16 -19.49 18.14
C ILE A 75 -16.47 -19.32 18.92
N MET A 76 -17.12 -18.14 18.86
CA MET A 76 -18.42 -17.95 19.51
C MET A 76 -19.48 -18.90 18.95
N ASP A 77 -19.46 -19.18 17.65
CA ASP A 77 -20.45 -20.04 17.00
C ASP A 77 -20.16 -21.53 17.15
N LYS A 78 -18.88 -21.92 17.03
CA LYS A 78 -18.47 -23.34 16.97
C LYS A 78 -17.74 -23.85 18.20
N SER A 79 -17.46 -22.98 19.18
CA SER A 79 -16.73 -23.29 20.41
C SER A 79 -15.34 -23.92 20.20
N THR A 80 -14.77 -23.76 19.00
CA THR A 80 -13.45 -24.28 18.60
C THR A 80 -12.72 -23.27 17.74
N ALA A 81 -11.39 -23.27 17.77
CA ALA A 81 -10.60 -22.48 16.82
C ALA A 81 -10.74 -23.03 15.39
N PRO A 82 -10.69 -22.17 14.36
CA PRO A 82 -10.56 -22.60 12.98
C PRO A 82 -9.19 -23.26 12.75
N GLY A 83 -9.12 -24.24 11.85
CA GLY A 83 -7.87 -24.86 11.41
C GLY A 83 -7.03 -23.98 10.48
N GLY A 84 -7.60 -22.89 9.97
CA GLY A 84 -6.91 -21.91 9.15
C GLY A 84 -7.85 -20.85 8.58
N ILE A 85 -7.31 -19.99 7.71
CA ILE A 85 -8.08 -18.91 7.08
C ILE A 85 -9.20 -19.44 6.19
N LYS A 86 -9.01 -20.61 5.55
CA LYS A 86 -10.03 -21.25 4.71
C LYS A 86 -11.34 -21.50 5.47
N ASP A 87 -11.28 -21.97 6.71
CA ASP A 87 -12.48 -22.21 7.53
C ASP A 87 -13.26 -20.92 7.82
N LEU A 88 -12.57 -19.78 7.86
CA LEU A 88 -13.19 -18.47 8.04
C LEU A 88 -13.86 -17.98 6.77
N VAL A 89 -13.27 -18.25 5.60
CA VAL A 89 -13.85 -17.91 4.29
C VAL A 89 -15.05 -18.81 3.99
N ASP A 90 -14.88 -20.12 4.07
CA ASP A 90 -15.94 -21.11 3.83
C ASP A 90 -17.10 -20.95 4.84
N GLY A 91 -16.78 -20.56 6.07
CA GLY A 91 -17.76 -20.26 7.11
C GLY A 91 -18.44 -18.89 6.98
N GLY A 92 -18.05 -18.06 6.00
CA GLY A 92 -18.63 -16.73 5.79
C GLY A 92 -18.22 -15.67 6.81
N TYR A 93 -17.23 -15.94 7.67
CA TYR A 93 -16.68 -14.98 8.64
C TYR A 93 -15.71 -13.98 8.00
N LEU A 94 -15.18 -14.33 6.83
CA LEU A 94 -14.40 -13.48 5.93
C LEU A 94 -14.95 -13.62 4.51
N ALA A 95 -15.04 -12.50 3.78
CA ALA A 95 -15.44 -12.54 2.38
C ALA A 95 -14.33 -13.12 1.47
N LYS A 96 -13.07 -12.89 1.84
CA LYS A 96 -11.87 -13.40 1.18
C LYS A 96 -10.69 -13.44 2.13
N GLY A 97 -9.62 -14.11 1.72
CA GLY A 97 -8.34 -14.08 2.42
C GLY A 97 -7.75 -12.68 2.54
N PRO A 98 -7.00 -12.40 3.62
CA PRO A 98 -6.22 -11.17 3.73
C PRO A 98 -5.05 -11.20 2.74
N GLN A 99 -4.72 -10.04 2.16
CA GLN A 99 -3.62 -9.89 1.20
C GLN A 99 -2.32 -9.48 1.91
N ASP A 100 -1.21 -10.11 1.55
CA ASP A 100 0.14 -9.73 2.01
C ASP A 100 0.55 -8.35 1.41
N PRO A 101 0.85 -7.33 2.25
CA PRO A 101 1.29 -6.01 1.79
C PRO A 101 2.65 -5.98 1.06
N TRP A 102 3.50 -6.98 1.24
CA TRP A 102 4.78 -7.13 0.52
C TRP A 102 4.62 -7.96 -0.75
N ASN A 103 3.48 -8.64 -0.92
CA ASN A 103 3.24 -9.58 -2.01
C ASN A 103 4.38 -10.62 -2.14
N ASP A 104 4.94 -11.04 -1.01
CA ASP A 104 6.03 -12.03 -0.99
C ASP A 104 5.53 -13.44 -1.33
N THR A 105 4.21 -13.63 -1.26
CA THR A 105 3.52 -14.88 -1.56
C THR A 105 3.31 -15.10 -3.06
N GLY A 106 3.63 -14.11 -3.91
CA GLY A 106 3.53 -14.22 -5.38
C GLY A 106 2.09 -14.28 -5.89
N HIS A 107 1.14 -13.83 -5.08
CA HIS A 107 -0.28 -13.84 -5.37
C HIS A 107 -0.70 -12.44 -5.83
N ASP A 108 -1.09 -12.32 -7.10
CA ASP A 108 -1.63 -11.07 -7.65
C ASP A 108 -2.87 -10.60 -6.89
N ASP A 109 -3.23 -9.34 -7.08
CA ASP A 109 -4.32 -8.62 -6.41
C ASP A 109 -5.72 -9.21 -6.63
N GLU A 110 -5.81 -10.24 -7.49
CA GLU A 110 -6.98 -11.04 -7.82
C GLU A 110 -6.85 -12.52 -7.36
N TYR A 111 -5.97 -12.80 -6.39
CA TYR A 111 -5.83 -14.17 -5.90
C TYR A 111 -7.05 -14.62 -5.10
N THR A 112 -7.96 -15.26 -5.84
CA THR A 112 -9.21 -15.91 -5.40
C THR A 112 -8.97 -17.41 -5.18
N ASP A 113 -7.72 -17.85 -5.14
CA ASP A 113 -7.39 -19.25 -4.93
C ASP A 113 -7.24 -19.53 -3.43
N ASN A 114 -8.20 -20.29 -2.91
CA ASN A 114 -8.27 -20.71 -1.52
C ASN A 114 -7.18 -21.74 -1.14
N ASP A 115 -6.25 -22.01 -2.06
CA ASP A 115 -5.39 -23.19 -2.05
C ASP A 115 -4.19 -23.05 -1.10
N ASN A 116 -3.84 -21.85 -0.63
CA ASN A 116 -2.91 -21.70 0.50
C ASN A 116 -3.02 -20.38 1.27
N LEU A 117 -4.22 -20.04 1.73
CA LEU A 117 -4.50 -18.84 2.54
C LEU A 117 -3.69 -18.75 3.86
N ASN A 118 -3.00 -19.83 4.26
CA ASN A 118 -2.20 -19.90 5.49
C ASN A 118 -0.72 -19.52 5.29
N ASP A 119 -0.25 -19.21 4.07
CA ASP A 119 1.15 -18.78 3.86
C ASP A 119 1.43 -17.39 4.46
N TYR A 120 0.40 -16.53 4.48
CA TYR A 120 0.50 -15.18 5.00
C TYR A 120 0.13 -15.09 6.49
N ILE A 121 -1.00 -15.69 6.91
CA ILE A 121 -1.46 -15.64 8.31
C ILE A 121 -1.65 -17.06 8.85
N THR A 122 -1.06 -17.29 10.02
CA THR A 122 -1.18 -18.54 10.78
C THR A 122 -2.05 -18.33 12.02
N ILE A 123 -2.91 -19.31 12.30
CA ILE A 123 -3.78 -19.33 13.48
C ILE A 123 -3.39 -20.55 14.31
N SER A 124 -3.01 -20.36 15.57
CA SER A 124 -2.53 -21.47 16.40
C SER A 124 -2.81 -21.26 17.88
N GLY A 125 -2.86 -22.36 18.63
CA GLY A 125 -2.96 -22.37 20.10
C GLY A 125 -4.36 -22.64 20.66
N SER A 126 -4.37 -23.16 21.88
CA SER A 126 -5.55 -23.34 22.75
C SER A 126 -5.06 -23.38 24.21
N PRO A 127 -5.75 -22.78 25.19
CA PRO A 127 -7.03 -22.04 25.09
C PRO A 127 -6.87 -20.61 24.54
N ASN A 128 -5.63 -20.12 24.45
CA ASN A 128 -5.33 -18.83 23.82
C ASN A 128 -5.02 -19.06 22.33
N VAL A 129 -5.68 -18.28 21.47
CA VAL A 129 -5.47 -18.38 20.02
C VAL A 129 -4.61 -17.20 19.58
N SER A 130 -3.45 -17.50 19.00
CA SER A 130 -2.55 -16.52 18.38
C SER A 130 -2.76 -16.50 16.88
N ILE A 131 -2.99 -15.31 16.35
CA ILE A 131 -3.04 -15.00 14.93
C ILE A 131 -1.75 -14.25 14.61
N THR A 132 -0.88 -14.82 13.79
CA THR A 132 0.44 -14.27 13.47
C THR A 132 0.61 -14.17 11.95
N SER A 133 0.99 -12.99 11.46
CA SER A 133 1.40 -12.80 10.07
C SER A 133 2.85 -13.21 9.86
N LYS A 134 3.20 -13.50 8.61
CA LYS A 134 4.59 -13.77 8.15
C LYS A 134 5.57 -12.65 8.50
N HIS A 135 5.09 -11.40 8.54
CA HIS A 135 5.90 -10.20 8.83
C HIS A 135 5.90 -9.79 10.30
N GLY A 136 5.33 -10.63 11.18
CA GLY A 136 5.47 -10.52 12.64
C GLY A 136 4.35 -9.78 13.36
N ALA A 137 3.33 -9.26 12.67
CA ALA A 137 2.14 -8.76 13.36
C ALA A 137 1.44 -9.94 14.05
N THR A 138 1.12 -9.78 15.34
CA THR A 138 0.48 -10.83 16.13
C THR A 138 -0.65 -10.27 16.98
N VAL A 139 -1.76 -10.99 17.04
CA VAL A 139 -2.85 -10.76 17.99
C VAL A 139 -3.16 -12.07 18.70
N THR A 140 -3.26 -12.03 20.03
CA THR A 140 -3.63 -13.19 20.84
C THR A 140 -4.99 -12.98 21.50
N LEU A 141 -5.94 -13.86 21.18
CA LEU A 141 -7.24 -13.95 21.82
C LEU A 141 -7.10 -14.84 23.06
N LYS A 142 -7.24 -14.25 24.25
CA LYS A 142 -7.04 -14.97 25.51
C LYS A 142 -8.30 -15.71 25.94
N GLY A 143 -8.16 -16.97 26.34
CA GLY A 143 -9.26 -17.82 26.81
C GLY A 143 -10.39 -17.99 25.79
N ALA A 144 -10.06 -17.83 24.50
CA ALA A 144 -11.05 -17.82 23.44
C ALA A 144 -11.67 -19.21 23.26
N VAL A 145 -10.85 -20.26 23.25
CA VAL A 145 -11.34 -21.63 23.13
C VAL A 145 -11.55 -22.21 24.52
N PRO A 146 -12.77 -22.69 24.86
CA PRO A 146 -12.97 -23.41 26.11
C PRO A 146 -12.03 -24.61 26.16
N ALA A 147 -11.29 -24.76 27.27
CA ALA A 147 -10.44 -25.93 27.48
C ALA A 147 -11.30 -27.17 27.27
N THR A 148 -10.97 -27.97 26.26
CA THR A 148 -11.77 -29.10 25.81
C THR A 148 -12.14 -29.93 27.04
N GLY A 149 -13.41 -29.86 27.47
CA GLY A 149 -13.95 -30.81 28.42
C GLY A 149 -13.85 -32.16 27.73
N GLY A 150 -12.96 -33.02 28.23
CA GLY A 150 -12.83 -34.39 27.73
C GLY A 150 -14.19 -35.06 27.80
N GLY A 151 -14.87 -35.14 26.66
CA GLY A 151 -16.07 -35.92 26.49
C GLY A 151 -15.71 -37.37 26.74
N THR A 152 -16.07 -37.84 27.93
CA THR A 152 -16.10 -39.26 28.26
C THR A 152 -16.99 -39.94 27.23
N GLY A 153 -16.38 -40.75 26.37
CA GLY A 153 -17.09 -41.68 25.52
C GLY A 153 -17.80 -42.71 26.40
N SER A 154 -19.03 -42.41 26.80
CA SER A 154 -20.01 -43.40 27.22
C SER A 154 -20.70 -43.92 25.96
N GLY A 155 -20.54 -45.21 25.67
CA GLY A 155 -21.11 -45.79 24.45
C GLY A 155 -20.84 -47.27 24.31
N LYS A 156 -21.43 -48.05 25.23
CA LYS A 156 -21.89 -49.44 25.16
C LYS A 156 -20.99 -50.53 24.58
#